data_AF-A0A4R2JL42-F1
#
_entry.id   AF-A0A4R2JL42-F1
#
_cell.length_a   1.000
_cell.length_b   1.000
_cell.length_c   1.000
_cell.angle_alpha   90.00
_cell.angle_beta   90.00
_cell.angle_gamma   90.00
#
_symmetry.space_group_name_H-M   'P 1'
#
loop_
_entity.id
_entity.type
_entity.pdbx_description
1 polymer ?
#
loop_
_entity_poly.entity_id
_entity_poly.type
_entity_poly.pdbx_seq_one_letter_code
_entity_poly.pdbx_strand_id
1 'polypeptide(L)'
;MVLIEDNSAGSGLANARLHGGTLVLVCVLLLAGCGVRPSGTPAPRGQAEGIVLYLVHNGKLTPVVRTGTRPPIGDLVTLLAAGPLPEEEGYTTEVPQGTKLLSTGQPPPELTLSVDVAALSDNAVDQILCTAGYRSRGVILIGQGQSRGPHRCTVE
;
A
#
# COMPACT_ATOMS: atom_id res chain seq x y z
N MET A 1 31.42 -60.24 -6.39
CA MET A 1 31.05 -59.84 -7.76
C MET A 1 32.14 -58.86 -8.20
N VAL A 2 33.31 -59.32 -8.68
CA VAL A 2 33.57 -59.95 -9.99
C VAL A 2 32.91 -59.06 -11.05
N LEU A 3 33.59 -58.26 -11.87
CA LEU A 3 34.63 -58.53 -12.89
C LEU A 3 34.86 -57.11 -13.54
N ILE A 4 36.05 -56.59 -13.88
CA ILE A 4 36.73 -56.77 -15.18
C ILE A 4 37.94 -55.79 -15.27
N GLU A 5 39.07 -56.41 -15.58
CA GLU A 5 40.21 -56.03 -16.45
C GLU A 5 40.85 -54.62 -16.41
N ASP A 6 42.10 -54.65 -15.93
CA ASP A 6 43.22 -53.88 -16.47
C ASP A 6 43.50 -54.32 -17.91
N ASN A 7 43.44 -53.38 -18.87
CA ASN A 7 44.02 -53.59 -20.19
C ASN A 7 45.00 -52.46 -20.48
N SER A 8 46.26 -52.77 -20.21
CA SER A 8 47.43 -52.03 -20.63
C SER A 8 47.74 -52.25 -22.12
N ALA A 9 48.21 -51.15 -22.73
CA ALA A 9 49.14 -51.07 -23.87
C ALA A 9 48.61 -51.31 -25.29
N GLY A 10 48.56 -50.22 -26.05
CA GLY A 10 48.46 -50.22 -27.51
C GLY A 10 49.09 -48.96 -28.10
N SER A 11 50.34 -49.09 -28.52
CA SER A 11 51.23 -48.08 -29.10
C SER A 11 50.65 -47.42 -30.37
N GLY A 12 50.80 -46.10 -30.49
CA GLY A 12 50.47 -45.38 -31.72
C GLY A 12 50.96 -43.94 -31.71
N LEU A 13 52.27 -43.72 -31.85
CA LEU A 13 52.81 -42.43 -32.30
C LEU A 13 52.61 -42.31 -33.80
N ALA A 14 51.82 -41.33 -34.26
CA ALA A 14 52.17 -40.46 -35.39
C ALA A 14 51.01 -39.50 -35.76
N ASN A 15 51.20 -38.25 -35.38
CA ASN A 15 51.05 -37.06 -36.25
C ASN A 15 49.73 -36.86 -37.00
N ALA A 16 48.84 -36.03 -36.43
CA ALA A 16 48.10 -35.05 -37.21
C ALA A 16 47.88 -33.80 -36.36
N ARG A 17 48.69 -32.77 -36.60
CA ARG A 17 48.32 -31.41 -36.24
C ARG A 17 47.05 -31.05 -37.03
N LEU A 18 46.05 -30.47 -36.39
CA LEU A 18 45.51 -29.14 -36.69
C LEU A 18 44.19 -28.92 -35.92
N HIS A 19 44.18 -27.84 -35.14
CA HIS A 19 43.08 -26.91 -34.91
C HIS A 19 41.72 -27.44 -34.42
N GLY A 20 41.38 -27.05 -33.19
CA GLY A 20 40.00 -26.71 -32.85
C GLY A 20 39.56 -27.30 -31.51
N GLY A 21 39.12 -26.43 -30.60
CA GLY A 21 38.34 -26.85 -29.43
C GLY A 21 39.05 -26.69 -28.10
N THR A 22 39.61 -25.51 -27.86
CA THR A 22 39.93 -24.98 -26.53
C THR A 22 38.72 -25.13 -25.60
N LEU A 23 38.90 -25.97 -24.56
CA LEU A 23 38.64 -25.62 -23.15
C LEU A 23 37.14 -25.36 -22.81
N VAL A 24 36.43 -26.31 -22.17
CA VAL A 24 36.29 -26.40 -20.68
C VAL A 24 35.10 -25.60 -20.14
N LEU A 25 34.62 -26.01 -18.95
CA LEU A 25 33.80 -25.24 -17.99
C LEU A 25 32.29 -25.21 -18.37
N VAL A 26 31.28 -25.54 -17.55
CA VAL A 26 31.13 -25.77 -16.10
C VAL A 26 29.74 -26.35 -15.82
N CYS A 27 29.70 -27.25 -14.84
CA CYS A 27 28.71 -27.48 -13.79
C CYS A 27 27.30 -26.83 -13.85
N VAL A 28 26.30 -27.69 -13.62
CA VAL A 28 25.31 -27.64 -12.51
C VAL A 28 24.68 -26.27 -12.19
N LEU A 29 23.34 -26.18 -12.27
CA LEU A 29 22.41 -25.45 -11.36
C LEU A 29 20.98 -25.60 -11.95
N LEU A 30 20.19 -26.61 -11.56
CA LEU A 30 19.24 -26.60 -10.44
C LEU A 30 18.28 -25.40 -10.38
N LEU A 31 16.98 -25.72 -10.33
CA LEU A 31 15.83 -24.94 -9.86
C LEU A 31 15.14 -24.03 -10.89
N ALA A 32 14.21 -24.61 -11.64
CA ALA A 32 13.05 -23.88 -12.17
C ALA A 32 12.16 -23.41 -10.99
N GLY A 33 12.57 -22.35 -10.33
CA GLY A 33 11.74 -21.65 -9.36
C GLY A 33 10.64 -20.90 -10.11
N CYS A 34 9.37 -21.27 -9.85
CA CYS A 34 8.21 -20.45 -10.17
C CYS A 34 8.28 -19.15 -9.37
N GLY A 35 9.00 -18.16 -9.90
CA GLY A 35 9.12 -16.83 -9.32
C GLY A 35 7.89 -15.99 -9.64
N VAL A 36 6.76 -16.26 -8.99
CA VAL A 36 5.70 -15.27 -8.86
C VAL A 36 6.19 -14.16 -7.92
N ARG A 37 6.50 -13.01 -8.49
CA ARG A 37 6.61 -11.77 -7.72
C ARG A 37 5.78 -10.72 -8.45
N PRO A 38 4.52 -10.45 -8.05
CA PRO A 38 3.95 -9.15 -8.34
C PRO A 38 4.88 -8.15 -7.66
N SER A 39 5.72 -7.50 -8.45
CA SER A 39 6.47 -6.34 -8.01
C SER A 39 5.45 -5.22 -7.83
N GLY A 40 4.73 -5.26 -6.70
CA GLY A 40 4.17 -4.05 -6.11
C GLY A 40 5.36 -3.15 -5.85
N THR A 41 5.63 -2.25 -6.79
CA THR A 41 6.57 -1.18 -6.55
C THR A 41 6.06 -0.44 -5.31
N PRO A 42 6.94 -0.11 -4.35
CA PRO A 42 6.56 0.85 -3.32
C PRO A 42 6.09 2.10 -4.07
N ALA A 43 4.83 2.48 -3.89
CA ALA A 43 4.35 3.75 -4.45
C ALA A 43 5.35 4.83 -3.98
N PRO A 44 5.88 5.66 -4.88
CA PRO A 44 6.74 6.76 -4.48
C PRO A 44 6.06 7.52 -3.35
N ARG A 45 6.82 7.93 -2.33
CA ARG A 45 6.39 8.92 -1.31
C ARG A 45 6.19 10.31 -1.93
N GLY A 46 5.68 10.37 -3.16
CA GLY A 46 5.19 11.54 -3.83
C GLY A 46 3.71 11.69 -3.50
N GLN A 47 3.26 12.93 -3.33
CA GLN A 47 1.86 13.27 -3.24
C GLN A 47 1.16 12.53 -4.38
N ALA A 48 0.31 11.55 -4.06
CA ALA A 48 -0.46 10.89 -5.09
C ALA A 48 -1.20 12.00 -5.85
N GLU A 49 -0.91 12.16 -7.14
CA GLU A 49 -1.66 13.07 -7.98
C GLU A 49 -3.09 12.53 -8.04
N GLY A 50 -3.97 13.11 -7.22
CA GLY A 50 -5.27 12.52 -6.96
C GLY A 50 -5.92 12.96 -5.67
N ILE A 51 -7.13 12.45 -5.47
CA ILE A 51 -7.90 12.56 -4.24
C ILE A 51 -7.53 11.35 -3.38
N VAL A 52 -6.84 11.58 -2.26
CA VAL A 52 -6.50 10.52 -1.32
C VAL A 52 -7.56 10.45 -0.23
N LEU A 53 -8.29 9.33 -0.17
CA LEU A 53 -9.23 9.00 0.90
C LEU A 53 -8.67 7.84 1.73
N TYR A 54 -8.81 7.91 3.06
CA TYR A 54 -8.47 6.78 3.92
C TYR A 54 -9.71 5.94 4.19
N LEU A 55 -9.76 4.75 3.59
CA LEU A 55 -10.86 3.79 3.72
C LEU A 55 -10.46 2.63 4.63
N VAL A 56 -11.42 1.89 5.15
CA VAL A 56 -11.17 0.70 5.97
C VAL A 56 -11.17 -0.55 5.09
N HIS A 57 -10.08 -1.32 5.14
CA HIS A 57 -9.97 -2.62 4.49
C HIS A 57 -9.46 -3.63 5.52
N ASN A 58 -10.21 -4.71 5.74
CA ASN A 58 -9.93 -5.70 6.80
C ASN A 58 -9.68 -5.08 8.18
N GLY A 59 -10.49 -4.06 8.54
CA GLY A 59 -10.40 -3.36 9.82
C GLY A 59 -9.22 -2.39 9.95
N LYS A 60 -8.45 -2.15 8.88
CA LYS A 60 -7.30 -1.23 8.88
C LYS A 60 -7.53 -0.07 7.92
N LEU A 61 -7.13 1.13 8.33
CA LEU A 61 -7.12 2.28 7.44
C LEU A 61 -6.08 2.10 6.34
N THR A 62 -6.52 2.26 5.10
CA THR A 62 -5.72 2.09 3.89
C THR A 62 -5.97 3.28 2.96
N PRO A 63 -4.92 3.95 2.45
CA PRO A 63 -5.09 5.05 1.52
C PRO A 63 -5.56 4.54 0.15
N VAL A 64 -6.60 5.17 -0.38
CA VAL A 64 -7.13 4.92 -1.72
C VAL A 64 -7.03 6.21 -2.53
N VAL A 65 -6.45 6.11 -3.72
CA VAL A 65 -6.22 7.24 -4.62
C VAL A 65 -7.27 7.20 -5.72
N ARG A 66 -8.08 8.26 -5.80
CA ARG A 66 -8.99 8.50 -6.92
C ARG A 66 -8.40 9.53 -7.87
N THR A 67 -8.74 9.42 -9.14
CA THR A 67 -8.32 10.39 -10.16
C THR A 67 -8.96 11.76 -9.91
N GLY A 68 -8.24 12.82 -10.26
CA GLY A 68 -8.74 14.20 -10.18
C GLY A 68 -7.92 15.11 -9.26
N THR A 69 -8.34 16.36 -9.18
CA THR A 69 -7.70 17.37 -8.32
C THR A 69 -8.21 17.26 -6.90
N ARG A 70 -7.32 17.38 -5.92
CA ARG A 70 -7.71 17.40 -4.50
C ARG A 70 -8.70 18.55 -4.23
N PRO A 71 -9.93 18.27 -3.79
CA PRO A 71 -10.89 19.32 -3.48
C PRO A 71 -10.65 19.88 -2.06
N PRO A 72 -11.37 20.95 -1.67
CA PRO A 72 -11.40 21.44 -0.29
C PRO A 72 -11.74 20.34 0.74
N ILE A 73 -11.34 20.55 1.99
CA ILE A 73 -11.50 19.54 3.07
C ILE A 73 -12.97 19.13 3.25
N GLY A 74 -13.92 20.08 3.13
CA GLY A 74 -15.35 19.74 3.28
C GLY A 74 -15.87 18.78 2.21
N ASP A 75 -15.38 18.92 0.99
CA ASP A 75 -15.71 18.02 -0.12
C ASP A 75 -15.01 16.67 0.05
N LEU A 76 -13.78 16.65 0.58
CA LEU A 76 -13.10 15.40 0.95
C LEU A 76 -13.89 14.60 2.00
N VAL A 77 -14.41 15.26 3.04
CA VAL A 77 -15.26 14.61 4.06
C VAL A 77 -16.55 14.09 3.44
N THR A 78 -17.15 14.85 2.52
CA THR A 78 -18.36 14.42 1.81
C THR A 78 -18.09 13.20 0.93
N LEU A 79 -16.97 13.17 0.21
CA LEU A 79 -16.54 12.02 -0.60
C LEU A 79 -16.26 10.78 0.25
N LEU A 80 -15.62 10.96 1.41
CA LEU A 80 -15.36 9.89 2.36
C LEU A 80 -16.65 9.31 2.96
N ALA A 81 -17.62 10.17 3.28
CA ALA A 81 -18.94 9.78 3.77
C ALA A 81 -19.84 9.15 2.71
N ALA A 82 -19.58 9.41 1.42
CA ALA A 82 -20.24 8.71 0.33
C ALA A 82 -19.79 7.24 0.21
N GLY A 83 -18.62 6.92 0.75
CA GLY A 83 -18.09 5.55 0.81
C GLY A 83 -17.25 5.15 -0.40
N PRO A 84 -16.91 3.85 -0.49
CA PRO A 84 -16.11 3.30 -1.59
C PRO A 84 -16.84 3.35 -2.93
N LEU A 85 -16.08 3.42 -4.02
CA LEU A 85 -16.56 3.24 -5.38
C LEU A 85 -16.74 1.74 -5.70
N PRO A 86 -17.51 1.37 -6.75
CA PRO A 86 -17.69 -0.02 -7.14
C PRO A 86 -16.38 -0.79 -7.42
N GLU A 87 -15.36 -0.13 -7.95
CA GLU A 87 -14.03 -0.71 -8.20
C GLU A 87 -13.17 -0.89 -6.94
N GLU A 88 -13.56 -0.27 -5.82
CA GLU A 88 -12.89 -0.34 -4.51
C GLU A 88 -13.49 -1.49 -3.67
N GLU A 89 -13.63 -2.68 -4.27
CA GLU A 89 -14.22 -3.84 -3.59
C GLU A 89 -13.45 -4.22 -2.32
N GLY A 90 -14.18 -4.57 -1.25
CA GLY A 90 -13.61 -4.93 0.05
C GLY A 90 -13.24 -3.74 0.94
N TYR A 91 -13.24 -2.52 0.40
CA TYR A 91 -13.13 -1.30 1.20
C TYR A 91 -14.47 -0.90 1.79
N THR A 92 -14.42 -0.19 2.91
CA THR A 92 -15.59 0.33 3.64
C THR A 92 -15.26 1.70 4.21
N THR A 93 -16.31 2.41 4.67
CA THR A 93 -16.15 3.61 5.47
C THR A 93 -16.95 3.44 6.77
N GLU A 94 -16.36 3.85 7.89
CA GLU A 94 -17.05 3.93 9.17
C GLU A 94 -17.59 5.35 9.41
N VAL A 95 -17.28 6.30 8.53
CA VAL A 95 -17.87 7.64 8.55
C VAL A 95 -19.35 7.55 8.17
N PRO A 96 -20.29 8.03 9.02
CA PRO A 96 -21.71 7.95 8.73
C PRO A 96 -22.05 8.60 7.39
N GLN A 97 -22.95 7.96 6.63
CA GLN A 97 -23.39 8.47 5.34
C GLN A 97 -23.98 9.88 5.48
N GLY A 98 -23.60 10.77 4.57
CA GLY A 98 -24.07 12.16 4.57
C GLY A 98 -23.42 13.07 5.60
N THR A 99 -22.35 12.62 6.28
CA THR A 99 -21.50 13.49 7.11
C THR A 99 -20.95 14.65 6.26
N LYS A 100 -21.09 15.87 6.78
CA LYS A 100 -20.57 17.10 6.17
C LYS A 100 -19.69 17.84 7.15
N LEU A 101 -18.66 18.51 6.64
CA LEU A 101 -17.94 19.54 7.37
C LEU A 101 -18.71 20.86 7.27
N LEU A 102 -19.10 21.42 8.41
CA LEU A 102 -19.86 22.66 8.51
C LEU A 102 -18.94 23.89 8.62
N SER A 103 -17.85 23.78 9.35
CA SER A 103 -16.87 24.85 9.52
C SER A 103 -15.52 24.33 10.01
N THR A 104 -14.49 25.15 9.87
CA THR A 104 -13.16 24.92 10.45
C THR A 104 -12.78 26.07 11.39
N GLY A 105 -12.11 25.73 12.49
CA GLY A 105 -11.64 26.68 13.51
C GLY A 105 -10.14 27.01 13.40
N GLN A 106 -9.71 28.00 14.18
CA GLN A 106 -8.33 28.49 14.26
C GLN A 106 -7.79 28.33 15.69
N PRO A 107 -6.45 28.29 15.87
CA PRO A 107 -5.78 27.23 16.61
C PRO A 107 -6.19 27.09 18.09
N PRO A 108 -6.36 25.83 18.59
CA PRO A 108 -6.14 24.56 17.88
C PRO A 108 -7.13 24.35 16.73
N PRO A 109 -6.76 23.60 15.68
CA PRO A 109 -7.67 23.36 14.57
C PRO A 109 -8.92 22.61 15.07
N GLU A 110 -10.09 23.13 14.70
CA GLU A 110 -11.38 22.52 15.00
C GLU A 110 -12.08 22.15 13.69
N LEU A 111 -12.76 21.00 13.68
CA LEU A 111 -13.62 20.58 12.58
C LEU A 111 -15.04 20.39 13.11
N THR A 112 -15.97 21.23 12.66
CA THR A 112 -17.39 21.09 13.01
C THR A 112 -18.07 20.19 12.01
N LEU A 113 -18.57 19.04 12.44
CA LEU A 113 -19.25 18.03 11.62
C LEU A 113 -20.77 18.07 11.83
N SER A 114 -21.52 17.62 10.84
CA SER A 114 -22.98 17.53 10.91
C SER A 114 -23.51 16.37 11.76
N VAL A 115 -22.63 15.50 12.26
CA VAL A 115 -22.95 14.28 13.01
C VAL A 115 -22.51 14.41 14.47
N ASP A 116 -23.02 13.55 15.33
CA ASP A 116 -22.56 13.45 16.71
C ASP A 116 -21.15 12.84 16.75
N VAL A 117 -20.17 13.63 17.19
CA VAL A 117 -18.76 13.21 17.26
C VAL A 117 -18.48 12.21 18.38
N ALA A 118 -19.36 12.11 19.38
CA ALA A 118 -19.25 11.11 20.45
C ALA A 118 -19.63 9.70 19.98
N ALA A 119 -20.47 9.60 18.96
CA ALA A 119 -20.92 8.34 18.37
C ALA A 119 -19.97 7.78 17.30
N LEU A 120 -18.97 8.55 16.86
CA LEU A 120 -17.98 8.10 15.87
C LEU A 120 -17.09 7.00 16.46
N SER A 121 -16.76 5.99 15.66
CA SER A 121 -15.70 5.05 16.01
C SER A 121 -14.31 5.71 15.95
N ASP A 122 -13.32 5.10 16.58
CA ASP A 122 -11.92 5.55 16.47
C ASP A 122 -11.44 5.53 15.02
N ASN A 123 -11.83 4.49 14.27
CA ASN A 123 -11.55 4.40 12.84
C ASN A 123 -12.20 5.54 12.05
N ALA A 124 -13.47 5.88 12.31
CA ALA A 124 -14.13 7.00 11.63
C ALA A 124 -13.43 8.34 11.90
N VAL A 125 -12.96 8.57 13.14
CA VAL A 125 -12.14 9.74 13.49
C VAL A 125 -10.84 9.74 12.69
N ASP A 126 -10.11 8.63 12.66
CA ASP A 126 -8.85 8.55 11.93
C ASP A 126 -9.06 8.69 10.41
N GLN A 127 -10.12 8.12 9.85
CA GLN A 127 -10.44 8.26 8.42
C GLN A 127 -10.63 9.73 8.05
N ILE A 128 -11.38 10.49 8.87
CA ILE A 128 -11.59 11.93 8.67
C ILE A 128 -10.27 12.69 8.76
N LEU A 129 -9.48 12.47 9.82
CA LEU A 129 -8.24 13.22 10.04
C LEU A 129 -7.16 12.91 9.01
N CYS A 130 -6.98 11.64 8.64
CA CYS A 130 -6.01 11.22 7.64
C CYS A 130 -6.39 11.75 6.24
N THR A 131 -7.67 11.68 5.88
CA THR A 131 -8.19 12.23 4.62
C THR A 131 -8.04 13.76 4.57
N ALA A 132 -8.33 14.46 5.66
CA ALA A 132 -8.15 15.90 5.79
C ALA A 132 -6.66 16.33 5.84
N GLY A 133 -5.73 15.40 6.09
CA GLY A 133 -4.29 15.66 6.11
C GLY A 133 -3.73 16.11 7.47
N TYR A 134 -4.47 15.93 8.56
CA TYR A 134 -4.04 16.31 9.91
C TYR A 134 -3.16 15.22 10.56
N ARG A 135 -1.93 15.06 10.06
CA ARG A 135 -0.98 14.04 10.56
C ARG A 135 -0.25 14.45 11.82
N SER A 136 0.21 15.70 11.89
CA SER A 136 1.12 16.15 12.94
C SER A 136 0.49 17.09 13.98
N ARG A 137 -0.77 17.48 13.79
CA ARG A 137 -1.48 18.43 14.67
C ARG A 137 -2.68 17.77 15.32
N GLY A 138 -2.87 18.03 16.60
CA GLY A 138 -4.10 17.68 17.30
C GLY A 138 -5.26 18.53 16.81
N VAL A 139 -6.39 17.90 16.52
CA VAL A 139 -7.63 18.48 16.02
C VAL A 139 -8.76 18.16 16.97
N ILE A 140 -9.60 19.15 17.25
CA ILE A 140 -10.84 18.95 18.02
C ILE A 140 -11.98 18.75 17.01
N LEU A 141 -12.69 17.64 17.11
CA LEU A 141 -13.92 17.40 16.37
C LEU A 141 -15.09 17.93 17.19
N ILE A 142 -16.01 18.66 16.57
CA ILE A 142 -17.21 19.22 17.21
C ILE A 142 -18.42 18.76 16.39
N GLY A 143 -19.51 18.36 17.04
CA GLY A 143 -20.73 18.00 16.33
C GLY A 143 -21.87 17.65 17.27
N GLN A 144 -23.08 18.09 16.94
CA GLN A 144 -24.30 17.91 17.75
C GLN A 144 -24.13 18.29 19.23
N GLY A 145 -23.37 19.36 19.51
CA GLY A 145 -23.12 19.86 20.86
C GLY A 145 -22.07 19.08 21.65
N GLN A 146 -21.48 18.03 21.07
CA GLN A 146 -20.35 17.30 21.64
C GLN A 146 -19.03 17.77 21.04
N SER A 147 -17.95 17.58 21.80
CA SER A 147 -16.59 17.76 21.33
C SER A 147 -15.75 16.54 21.66
N ARG A 148 -14.78 16.25 20.80
CA ARG A 148 -13.91 15.08 20.92
C ARG A 148 -12.50 15.40 20.43
N GLY A 149 -11.49 15.15 21.26
CA GLY A 149 -10.09 15.37 20.94
C GLY A 149 -9.28 16.05 22.06
N PRO A 150 -8.05 16.51 21.76
CA PRO A 150 -7.44 16.55 20.44
C PRO A 150 -7.05 15.17 19.88
N HIS A 151 -7.34 14.92 18.61
CA HIS A 151 -6.94 13.72 17.87
C HIS A 151 -6.03 14.06 16.70
N ARG A 152 -5.27 13.08 16.22
CA ARG A 152 -4.37 13.19 15.07
C ARG A 152 -4.49 11.90 14.27
N CYS A 153 -4.28 11.99 12.95
CA CYS A 153 -4.22 10.79 12.12
C CYS A 153 -3.12 9.85 12.64
N THR A 154 -3.48 8.57 12.85
CA THR A 154 -2.59 7.53 13.40
C THR A 154 -1.85 6.73 12.34
N VAL A 155 -2.16 6.94 11.05
CA VAL A 155 -1.55 6.24 9.92
C VAL A 155 -0.31 7.00 9.44
N GLU A 156 0.86 6.34 9.47
CA GLU A 156 2.15 6.88 9.04
C GLU A 156 2.38 6.82 7.52
#